data_AF-A0A8H6W0T8-F1
#
_entry.id   AF-A0A8H6W0T8-F1
#
_cell.length_a   1.000
_cell.length_b   1.000
_cell.length_c   1.000
_cell.angle_alpha   90.00
_cell.angle_beta   90.00
_cell.angle_gamma   90.00
#
_symmetry.space_group_name_H-M   'P 1'
#
loop_
_entity.id
_entity.type
_entity.pdbx_description
1 polymer ?
#
loop_
_entity_poly.entity_id
_entity_poly.type
_entity_poly.pdbx_seq_one_letter_code
_entity_poly.pdbx_strand_id
1 'polypeptide(L)'
;MESNGKTVTKGGQRPIVWGAAGTNGQHSFHQLIHQGINIIPTDFLAPATTHNPIAQSKHHRILLSNFFAQPEALAFGKTEEEVRKELGSEALYKSEVFEGNSLMFPKLTPAALGALIALYEHKIFVQGVVWGINSFYQMGVELGVVRIFWRCGR
;
A
#
# COMPACT_ATOMS: atom_id res chain seq x y z
N MET A 1 4.00 -11.46 -1.39
CA MET A 1 5.18 -11.62 -2.27
C MET A 1 5.71 -13.04 -2.22
N GLU A 2 6.09 -13.57 -1.07
CA GLU A 2 6.52 -14.98 -0.95
C GLU A 2 5.40 -15.99 -1.27
N SER A 3 4.22 -15.80 -0.65
CA SER A 3 3.07 -16.68 -0.85
C SER A 3 2.63 -16.75 -2.31
N ASN A 4 2.37 -15.58 -2.93
CA ASN A 4 1.77 -15.50 -4.26
C ASN A 4 2.76 -15.19 -5.40
N GLY A 5 4.06 -15.05 -5.13
CA GLY A 5 5.09 -14.77 -6.14
C GLY A 5 5.46 -15.98 -6.99
N LYS A 6 4.45 -16.62 -7.59
CA LYS A 6 4.58 -17.91 -8.28
C LYS A 6 4.30 -17.76 -9.77
N THR A 7 5.08 -18.46 -10.59
CA THR A 7 5.01 -18.42 -12.06
C THR A 7 4.45 -19.71 -12.67
N VAL A 8 4.16 -20.74 -11.86
CA VAL A 8 3.91 -22.12 -12.33
C VAL A 8 2.48 -22.36 -12.86
N THR A 9 1.50 -21.48 -12.58
CA THR A 9 0.11 -21.62 -13.04
C THR A 9 -0.48 -20.29 -13.55
N LYS A 10 -1.76 -20.33 -14.01
CA LYS A 10 -2.48 -19.33 -14.85
C LYS A 10 -2.13 -17.85 -14.61
N GLY A 11 -2.25 -17.08 -15.70
CA GLY A 11 -1.93 -15.66 -15.78
C GLY A 11 -2.57 -14.78 -14.70
N GLY A 12 -2.00 -13.60 -14.52
CA GLY A 12 -2.34 -12.63 -13.48
C GLY A 12 -1.09 -11.89 -13.04
N GLN A 13 -1.20 -10.58 -12.83
CA GLN A 13 -0.08 -9.77 -12.35
C GLN A 13 0.26 -10.16 -10.90
N ARG A 14 1.55 -10.36 -10.61
CA ARG A 14 2.04 -10.61 -9.25
C ARG A 14 2.44 -9.27 -8.64
N PRO A 15 1.63 -8.69 -7.74
CA PRO A 15 1.93 -7.37 -7.21
C PRO A 15 3.15 -7.41 -6.31
N ILE A 16 4.02 -6.41 -6.46
CA ILE A 16 5.05 -6.08 -5.47
C ILE A 16 4.36 -5.28 -4.37
N VAL A 17 4.48 -5.74 -3.13
CA VAL A 17 3.91 -5.05 -1.97
C VAL A 17 5.02 -4.24 -1.32
N TRP A 18 4.79 -2.94 -1.18
CA TRP A 18 5.73 -2.01 -0.57
C TRP A 18 4.96 -0.84 0.06
N GLY A 19 5.60 -0.11 0.95
CA GLY A 19 4.96 1.03 1.62
C GLY A 19 5.77 1.52 2.82
N ALA A 20 5.25 2.57 3.46
CA ALA A 20 5.81 3.17 4.67
C ALA A 20 4.68 3.76 5.53
N ALA A 21 4.98 4.06 6.80
CA ALA A 21 4.05 4.76 7.66
C ALA A 21 3.79 6.20 7.14
N GLY A 22 2.54 6.65 7.22
CA GLY A 22 2.18 8.05 6.99
C GLY A 22 2.58 8.93 8.18
N THR A 23 2.97 10.18 7.98
CA THR A 23 3.04 10.94 6.72
C THR A 23 4.38 10.79 5.97
N ASN A 24 5.34 10.04 6.51
CA ASN A 24 6.69 9.93 5.95
C ASN A 24 6.71 9.51 4.49
N GLY A 25 5.84 8.56 4.09
CA GLY A 25 5.73 8.13 2.69
C GLY A 25 5.37 9.27 1.73
N GLN A 26 4.64 10.29 2.19
CA GLN A 26 4.22 11.44 1.38
C GLN A 26 5.43 12.24 0.88
N HIS A 27 6.48 12.32 1.69
CA HIS A 27 7.70 13.06 1.39
C HIS A 27 8.79 12.18 0.75
N SER A 28 8.46 10.95 0.37
CA SER A 28 9.42 10.00 -0.20
C SER A 28 9.00 9.56 -1.61
N PHE A 29 7.81 8.99 -1.75
CA PHE A 29 7.43 8.30 -2.99
C PHE A 29 6.01 8.60 -3.46
N HIS A 30 5.22 9.42 -2.75
CA HIS A 30 3.88 9.77 -3.21
C HIS A 30 3.91 10.58 -4.51
N GLN A 31 5.00 11.27 -4.81
CA GLN A 31 5.20 11.90 -6.13
C GLN A 31 5.05 10.87 -7.27
N LEU A 32 5.64 9.68 -7.10
CA LEU A 32 5.53 8.60 -8.08
C LEU A 32 4.10 8.03 -8.14
N ILE A 33 3.39 7.99 -7.02
CA ILE A 33 2.01 7.48 -6.97
C ILE A 33 1.05 8.45 -7.66
N HIS A 34 1.25 9.76 -7.49
CA HIS A 34 0.37 10.80 -8.05
C HIS A 34 0.63 11.08 -9.54
N GLN A 35 1.90 11.11 -9.96
CA GLN A 35 2.31 11.58 -11.29
C GLN A 35 3.17 10.57 -12.06
N GLY A 36 3.33 9.36 -11.54
CA GLY A 36 4.03 8.28 -12.25
C GLY A 36 3.23 7.81 -13.46
N ILE A 37 3.93 7.17 -14.41
CA ILE A 37 3.33 6.57 -15.61
C ILE A 37 2.57 5.26 -15.34
N ASN A 38 2.70 4.73 -14.12
CA ASN A 38 2.08 3.48 -13.72
C ASN A 38 1.05 3.78 -12.64
N ILE A 39 -0.15 3.24 -12.80
CA ILE A 39 -1.14 3.21 -11.72
C ILE A 39 -0.62 2.26 -10.64
N ILE A 40 -0.51 2.77 -9.40
CA ILE A 40 -0.06 1.99 -8.24
C ILE A 40 -1.21 1.90 -7.24
N PRO A 41 -1.94 0.76 -7.21
CA PRO A 41 -3.03 0.62 -6.27
C PRO A 41 -2.55 0.67 -4.82
N THR A 42 -3.20 1.49 -4.00
CA THR A 42 -2.76 1.74 -2.62
C THR A 42 -3.86 1.44 -1.60
N ASP A 43 -3.51 0.73 -0.54
CA ASP A 43 -4.36 0.57 0.64
C ASP A 43 -3.92 1.60 1.70
N PHE A 44 -4.81 2.52 2.08
CA PHE A 44 -4.61 3.45 3.19
C PHE A 44 -5.26 2.90 4.46
N LEU A 45 -4.51 2.89 5.57
CA LEU A 45 -5.00 2.39 6.86
C LEU A 45 -4.81 3.43 7.96
N ALA A 46 -5.85 3.70 8.75
CA ALA A 46 -5.75 4.59 9.90
C ALA A 46 -6.69 4.23 11.07
N PRO A 47 -6.24 4.37 12.34
CA PRO A 47 -7.13 4.32 13.48
C PRO A 47 -7.90 5.64 13.64
N ALA A 48 -9.19 5.57 13.95
CA ALA A 48 -10.03 6.73 14.25
C ALA A 48 -9.57 7.44 15.54
N THR A 49 -9.04 6.69 16.50
CA THR A 49 -8.59 7.20 17.80
C THR A 49 -7.11 6.90 18.06
N THR A 50 -6.42 7.87 18.66
CA THR A 50 -5.00 7.74 19.04
C THR A 50 -4.84 7.08 20.41
N HIS A 51 -3.71 6.41 20.61
CA HIS A 51 -3.24 6.04 21.95
C HIS A 51 -2.61 7.22 22.71
N ASN A 52 -2.16 8.24 21.99
CA ASN A 52 -1.41 9.38 22.51
C ASN A 52 -2.19 10.68 22.22
N PRO A 53 -3.14 11.10 23.08
CA PRO A 53 -3.97 12.29 22.87
C PRO A 53 -3.22 13.60 23.17
N ILE A 54 -1.98 13.73 22.69
CA ILE A 54 -1.13 14.91 22.88
C ILE A 54 -1.81 16.14 22.29
N ALA A 55 -1.77 17.25 23.04
CA ALA A 55 -2.41 18.52 22.66
C ALA A 55 -3.86 18.32 22.23
N GLN A 56 -4.66 17.62 23.05
CA GLN A 56 -6.07 17.30 22.77
C GLN A 56 -6.24 16.57 21.43
N SER A 57 -5.35 15.61 21.15
CA SER A 57 -5.31 14.84 19.90
C SER A 57 -5.09 15.68 18.63
N LYS A 58 -4.56 16.91 18.74
CA LYS A 58 -4.26 17.76 17.57
C LYS A 58 -3.38 17.06 16.54
N HIS A 59 -2.34 16.36 17.00
CA HIS A 59 -1.45 15.60 16.10
C HIS A 59 -2.18 14.50 15.34
N HIS A 60 -3.09 13.79 16.02
CA HIS A 60 -3.89 12.73 15.39
C HIS A 60 -4.88 13.30 14.37
N ARG A 61 -5.47 14.46 14.65
CA ARG A 61 -6.34 15.16 13.69
C ARG A 61 -5.58 15.59 12.43
N ILE A 62 -4.34 16.05 12.58
CA ILE A 62 -3.47 16.39 11.44
C ILE A 62 -3.09 15.13 10.65
N LEU A 63 -2.83 14.00 11.32
CA LEU A 63 -2.60 12.72 10.65
C LEU A 63 -3.84 12.29 9.85
N LEU A 64 -5.03 12.38 10.45
CA LEU A 64 -6.28 12.00 9.78
C LEU A 64 -6.63 12.93 8.62
N SER A 65 -6.37 14.24 8.72
CA SER A 65 -6.58 15.14 7.59
C SER A 65 -5.74 14.74 6.37
N ASN A 66 -4.50 14.30 6.62
CA ASN A 66 -3.63 13.75 5.58
C ASN A 66 -4.13 12.41 5.04
N PHE A 67 -4.65 11.53 5.91
CA PHE A 67 -5.24 10.26 5.51
C PHE A 67 -6.46 10.42 4.61
N PHE A 68 -7.31 11.43 4.81
CA PHE A 68 -8.46 11.69 3.95
C PHE A 68 -8.08 12.42 2.65
N ALA A 69 -7.18 13.41 2.74
CA ALA A 69 -6.80 14.22 1.60
C ALA A 69 -6.03 13.43 0.53
N GLN A 70 -5.21 12.43 0.90
CA GLN A 70 -4.41 11.68 -0.07
C GLN A 70 -5.26 10.80 -1.01
N PRO A 71 -6.16 9.92 -0.52
CA PRO A 71 -7.09 9.19 -1.38
C PRO A 71 -7.98 10.10 -2.21
N GLU A 72 -8.43 11.23 -1.65
CA GLU A 72 -9.25 12.21 -2.37
C GLU A 72 -8.49 12.84 -3.54
N ALA A 73 -7.26 13.33 -3.28
CA ALA A 73 -6.39 13.89 -4.30
C ALA A 73 -6.01 12.85 -5.37
N LEU A 74 -5.92 11.57 -4.99
CA LEU A 74 -5.66 10.47 -5.90
C LEU A 74 -6.91 10.11 -6.73
N ALA A 75 -8.10 10.10 -6.13
CA ALA A 75 -9.34 9.71 -6.82
C ALA A 75 -9.85 10.76 -7.82
N PHE A 76 -9.76 12.04 -7.44
CA PHE A 76 -10.34 13.14 -8.23
C PHE A 76 -9.30 14.01 -8.92
N GLY A 77 -8.04 13.95 -8.47
CA GLY A 77 -7.17 15.10 -8.27
C GLY A 77 -7.62 16.42 -8.89
N LYS A 78 -6.94 16.93 -9.92
CA LYS A 78 -7.25 18.26 -10.46
C LYS A 78 -7.18 18.33 -11.98
N THR A 79 -8.14 19.06 -12.54
CA THR A 79 -8.21 19.38 -13.97
C THR A 79 -7.31 20.54 -14.34
N GLU A 80 -7.16 20.70 -15.65
CA GLU A 80 -6.39 21.76 -16.29
C GLU A 80 -6.80 23.15 -15.81
N GLU A 81 -8.09 23.39 -15.94
CA GLU A 81 -8.71 24.67 -15.68
C GLU A 81 -8.68 25.02 -14.20
N GLU A 82 -8.81 24.03 -13.31
CA GLU A 82 -8.75 24.22 -11.85
C GLU A 82 -7.35 24.67 -11.39
N VAL A 83 -6.31 24.00 -11.87
CA VAL A 83 -4.91 24.35 -11.54
C VAL A 83 -4.56 25.74 -12.06
N ARG A 84 -4.93 26.04 -13.31
CA ARG A 84 -4.67 27.34 -13.93
C ARG A 84 -5.39 28.48 -13.19
N LYS A 85 -6.60 28.24 -12.69
CA LYS A 85 -7.38 29.22 -11.92
C LYS A 85 -6.84 29.45 -10.52
N GLU A 86 -6.32 28.42 -9.85
CA GLU A 86 -5.82 28.52 -8.48
C GLU A 86 -4.36 28.97 -8.38
N LEU A 87 -3.49 28.51 -9.27
CA LEU A 87 -2.03 28.57 -9.10
C LEU A 87 -1.31 29.38 -10.19
N GLY A 88 -2.00 29.78 -11.27
CA GLY A 88 -1.45 30.66 -12.31
C GLY A 88 -0.23 30.12 -13.06
N SER A 89 0.14 28.85 -12.89
CA SER A 89 1.31 28.21 -13.52
C SER A 89 0.96 26.83 -14.08
N GLU A 90 1.62 26.46 -15.19
CA GLU A 90 1.34 25.23 -15.96
C GLU A 90 1.84 23.93 -15.29
N ALA A 91 2.36 23.99 -14.07
CA ALA A 91 3.28 22.96 -13.54
C ALA A 91 2.64 21.78 -12.81
N LEU A 92 1.31 21.65 -12.72
CA LEU A 92 0.67 20.59 -11.93
C LEU A 92 -0.38 19.83 -12.73
N TYR A 93 0.06 19.11 -13.76
CA TYR A 93 -0.83 18.33 -14.60
C TYR A 93 -0.71 16.84 -14.39
N LYS A 94 -1.89 16.24 -14.29
CA LYS A 94 -2.20 14.83 -14.10
C LYS A 94 -1.94 14.31 -12.70
N SER A 95 -2.99 14.36 -11.89
CA SER A 95 -3.31 13.23 -11.01
C SER A 95 -4.03 12.17 -11.86
N GLU A 96 -3.46 10.97 -11.97
CA GLU A 96 -4.17 9.87 -12.61
C GLU A 96 -5.30 9.35 -11.70
N VAL A 97 -6.36 8.80 -12.31
CA VAL A 97 -7.47 8.18 -11.57
C VAL A 97 -6.92 7.04 -10.72
N PHE A 98 -7.15 7.14 -9.41
CA PHE A 98 -6.67 6.18 -8.45
C PHE A 98 -7.55 4.95 -8.29
N GLU A 99 -6.88 3.80 -8.18
CA GLU A 99 -7.47 2.55 -7.70
C GLU A 99 -6.94 2.25 -6.30
N GLY A 100 -7.80 2.16 -5.29
CA GLY A 100 -7.34 1.75 -3.97
C GLY A 100 -8.40 1.79 -2.89
N ASN A 101 -8.00 1.42 -1.67
CA ASN A 101 -8.91 1.25 -0.56
C ASN A 101 -8.51 2.16 0.61
N SER A 102 -9.51 2.68 1.33
CA SER A 102 -9.31 3.33 2.62
C SER A 102 -9.98 2.49 3.70
N LEU A 103 -9.18 1.96 4.63
CA LEU A 103 -9.64 1.14 5.74
C LEU A 103 -9.41 1.88 7.06
N MET A 104 -10.52 2.29 7.69
CA MET A 104 -10.49 2.92 9.00
C MET A 104 -10.98 1.93 10.07
N PHE A 105 -10.32 1.94 11.22
CA PHE A 105 -10.68 1.09 12.37
C PHE A 105 -10.68 1.91 13.66
N PRO A 106 -11.39 1.51 14.73
CA PRO A 106 -11.61 2.40 15.88
C PRO A 106 -10.33 2.82 16.61
N LYS A 107 -9.48 1.85 16.96
CA LYS A 107 -8.21 2.04 17.67
C LYS A 107 -7.31 0.85 17.40
N LEU A 108 -6.00 1.07 17.32
CA LEU A 108 -5.04 -0.03 17.11
C LEU A 108 -4.81 -0.82 18.40
N THR A 109 -5.75 -1.68 18.77
CA THR A 109 -5.60 -2.63 19.89
C THR A 109 -4.98 -3.95 19.40
N PRO A 110 -4.51 -4.84 20.30
CA PRO A 110 -4.04 -6.17 19.89
C PRO A 110 -5.08 -6.96 19.10
N ALA A 111 -6.36 -6.86 19.47
CA ALA A 111 -7.45 -7.48 18.74
C ALA A 111 -7.63 -6.88 17.33
N ALA A 112 -7.57 -5.54 17.19
CA ALA A 112 -7.65 -4.88 15.89
C ALA A 112 -6.45 -5.24 15.01
N LEU A 113 -5.25 -5.31 15.57
CA LEU A 113 -4.05 -5.75 14.86
C LEU A 113 -4.19 -7.20 14.37
N GLY A 114 -4.66 -8.11 15.23
CA GLY A 114 -4.93 -9.50 14.84
C GLY A 114 -5.95 -9.62 13.71
N ALA A 115 -7.03 -8.83 13.77
CA ALA A 115 -8.05 -8.78 12.72
C ALA A 115 -7.48 -8.25 11.39
N LEU A 116 -6.63 -7.22 11.43
CA LEU A 116 -5.96 -6.68 10.23
C LEU A 116 -5.01 -7.72 9.61
N ILE A 117 -4.23 -8.43 10.43
CA ILE A 117 -3.34 -9.50 9.93
C ILE A 117 -4.18 -10.59 9.25
N ALA A 118 -5.21 -11.11 9.94
CA ALA A 118 -6.08 -12.15 9.40
C ALA A 118 -6.79 -11.72 8.10
N LEU A 119 -7.22 -10.45 8.01
CA LEU A 119 -7.80 -9.89 6.79
C LEU A 119 -6.83 -9.99 5.61
N TYR A 120 -5.56 -9.61 5.81
CA TYR A 120 -4.55 -9.68 4.74
C TYR A 120 -4.14 -11.12 4.42
N GLU A 121 -4.08 -12.02 5.40
CA GLU A 121 -3.88 -13.45 5.17
C GLU A 121 -4.97 -14.04 4.27
N HIS A 122 -6.23 -13.73 4.56
CA HIS A 122 -7.35 -14.17 3.73
C HIS A 122 -7.38 -13.50 2.35
N LYS A 123 -7.05 -12.20 2.26
CA LYS A 123 -6.88 -11.51 0.96
C LYS A 123 -5.84 -12.22 0.09
N ILE A 124 -4.68 -12.55 0.65
CA ILE A 124 -3.61 -13.26 -0.05
C ILE A 124 -4.04 -14.67 -0.45
N PHE A 125 -4.72 -15.40 0.45
CA PHE A 125 -5.26 -16.72 0.15
C PHE A 125 -6.27 -16.70 -1.00
N VAL A 126 -7.25 -15.81 -0.96
CA VAL A 126 -8.28 -15.68 -2.01
C VAL A 126 -7.64 -15.33 -3.36
N GLN A 127 -6.69 -14.41 -3.39
CA GLN A 127 -5.90 -14.12 -4.59
C GLN A 127 -5.21 -15.37 -5.13
N GLY A 128 -4.61 -16.18 -4.25
CA GLY A 128 -3.97 -17.44 -4.61
C GLY A 128 -4.93 -18.44 -5.24
N VAL A 129 -6.11 -18.62 -4.64
CA VAL A 129 -7.17 -19.49 -5.15
C VAL A 129 -7.64 -19.03 -6.53
N VAL A 130 -7.93 -17.73 -6.70
CA VAL A 130 -8.36 -17.14 -7.98
C VAL A 130 -7.30 -17.36 -9.08
N TRP A 131 -6.02 -17.21 -8.74
CA TRP A 131 -4.92 -17.41 -9.68
C TRP A 131 -4.52 -18.89 -9.87
N GLY A 132 -5.13 -19.81 -9.12
CA GLY A 132 -4.81 -21.23 -9.18
C GLY A 132 -3.37 -21.54 -8.76
N ILE A 133 -2.80 -20.78 -7.83
CA ILE A 133 -1.45 -21.01 -7.29
C ILE A 133 -1.51 -21.58 -5.87
N ASN A 134 -0.48 -22.33 -5.49
CA ASN A 134 -0.29 -22.72 -4.10
C ASN A 134 0.40 -21.58 -3.32
N SER A 135 -0.38 -20.86 -2.51
CA SER A 135 0.08 -19.76 -1.65
C SER A 135 0.96 -20.19 -0.47
N PHE A 136 1.01 -21.47 -0.14
CA PHE A 136 1.67 -21.98 1.07
C PHE A 136 3.04 -22.60 0.84
N TYR A 137 3.44 -22.77 -0.42
CA TYR A 137 4.72 -23.39 -0.76
C TYR A 137 5.80 -22.37 -1.13
N GLN A 138 7.08 -22.67 -0.96
CA GLN A 138 8.17 -21.71 -1.19
C GLN A 138 9.43 -22.32 -1.82
N MET A 139 9.25 -23.11 -2.88
CA MET A 139 10.36 -23.73 -3.65
C MET A 139 11.45 -22.74 -4.11
N GLY A 140 11.11 -21.46 -4.30
CA GLY A 140 12.01 -20.45 -4.87
C GLY A 140 13.24 -20.10 -4.01
N VAL A 141 13.26 -20.45 -2.72
CA VAL A 141 14.40 -20.15 -1.83
C VAL A 141 15.43 -21.28 -1.75
N GLU A 142 15.06 -22.49 -2.17
CA GLU A 142 15.89 -23.69 -1.99
C GLU A 142 17.21 -23.61 -2.78
N LEU A 143 17.19 -23.05 -3.99
CA LEU A 143 18.40 -22.92 -4.82
C LEU A 143 19.47 -22.03 -4.18
N GLY A 144 19.05 -20.98 -3.48
CA GLY A 144 19.96 -20.09 -2.75
C GLY A 144 20.64 -20.83 -1.60
N VAL A 145 19.86 -21.58 -0.82
CA VAL A 145 20.37 -22.40 0.29
C VAL A 145 21.38 -23.43 -0.19
N VAL A 146 21.07 -24.15 -1.29
CA VAL A 146 22.00 -25.12 -1.88
C VAL A 146 23.30 -24.44 -2.31
N ARG A 147 23.24 -23.29 -3.00
CA ARG A 147 24.45 -22.57 -3.42
C ARG A 147 25.30 -22.06 -2.26
N ILE A 148 24.68 -21.65 -1.14
CA ILE A 148 25.41 -21.28 0.07
C ILE A 148 26.15 -22.50 0.63
N PHE A 149 25.49 -23.65 0.70
CA PHE A 149 26.08 -24.88 1.19
C PHE A 149 27.31 -25.30 0.36
N TRP A 150 27.19 -25.31 -0.97
CA TRP A 150 28.31 -25.61 -1.88
C TRP A 150 29.48 -24.61 -1.78
N ARG A 151 29.21 -23.33 -1.47
CA ARG A 151 30.26 -22.30 -1.28
C ARG A 151 30.94 -22.37 0.08
N CYS A 152 30.25 -22.84 1.11
CA CYS A 152 30.78 -22.95 2.47
C CYS A 152 31.51 -24.27 2.75
N GLY A 153 31.63 -25.16 1.77
CA GLY A 153 32.56 -26.30 1.82
C GLY A 153 32.26 -27.35 2.89
N ARG A 154 30.99 -27.76 3.02
CA ARG A 154 30.64 -29.06 3.62
C ARG A 154 30.11 -30.00 2.55
#